data_AF-A0A3M2C739-F1
#
_entry.id   AF-A0A3M2C739-F1
#
_cell.length_a   1.000
_cell.length_b   1.000
_cell.length_c   1.000
_cell.angle_alpha   90.00
_cell.angle_beta   90.00
_cell.angle_gamma   90.00
#
_symmetry.space_group_name_H-M   'P 1'
#
loop_
_entity.id
_entity.type
_entity.pdbx_description
1 polymer ?
#
loop_
_entity_poly.entity_id
_entity_poly.type
_entity_poly.pdbx_seq_one_letter_code
_entity_poly.pdbx_strand_id
1 'polypeptide(L)'
;MPRKQPIYFRGQWYKSMAAAARAHGLKPNTLYKAKLEGRLDQVGRKRRGNPTRVRLNGIDFATINEAARYFGVHRTAITRVLNKGLDTFTPKGIAVKVGRLEFDSIKACAEHFGVSRHVIYRLRETDNLDSLLPPEKPRPCMNCGKPVNQGTHLCDRCRRQSSGLS
;
A
#
# COMPACT_ATOMS: atom_id res chain seq x y z
N MET A 1 -39.69 -18.26 15.29
CA MET A 1 -38.37 -18.66 14.77
C MET A 1 -38.17 -18.05 13.38
N PRO A 2 -37.04 -17.42 13.06
CA PRO A 2 -36.80 -16.88 11.72
C PRO A 2 -36.87 -18.00 10.68
N ARG A 3 -37.62 -17.77 9.59
CA ARG A 3 -37.75 -18.74 8.49
C ARG A 3 -36.38 -18.99 7.87
N LYS A 4 -36.05 -20.25 7.61
CA LYS A 4 -34.81 -20.64 6.93
C LYS A 4 -34.91 -20.17 5.47
N GLN A 5 -34.24 -19.07 5.16
CA GLN A 5 -34.16 -18.58 3.78
C GLN A 5 -33.19 -19.44 2.97
N PRO A 6 -33.57 -19.84 1.74
CA PRO A 6 -32.63 -20.49 0.83
C PRO A 6 -31.48 -19.55 0.48
N ILE A 7 -30.31 -20.12 0.19
CA ILE A 7 -29.10 -19.37 -0.14
C ILE A 7 -28.37 -20.04 -1.31
N TYR A 8 -27.88 -19.22 -2.23
CA TYR A 8 -26.97 -19.66 -3.28
C TYR A 8 -25.52 -19.51 -2.80
N PHE A 9 -24.74 -20.58 -2.84
CA PHE A 9 -23.35 -20.58 -2.39
C PHE A 9 -22.51 -21.51 -3.28
N ARG A 10 -21.44 -20.97 -3.88
CA ARG A 10 -20.49 -21.71 -4.73
C ARG A 10 -21.15 -22.57 -5.82
N GLY A 11 -22.09 -22.00 -6.56
CA GLY A 11 -22.73 -22.69 -7.68
C GLY A 11 -23.90 -23.60 -7.31
N GLN A 12 -24.26 -23.69 -6.02
CA GLN A 12 -25.33 -24.58 -5.55
C GLN A 12 -26.33 -23.85 -4.67
N TRP A 13 -27.62 -24.19 -4.83
CA TRP A 13 -28.70 -23.71 -3.97
C TRP A 13 -28.87 -24.61 -2.74
N TYR A 14 -28.93 -24.01 -1.57
CA TYR A 14 -29.13 -24.71 -0.31
C TYR A 14 -30.41 -24.25 0.38
N LYS A 15 -31.12 -25.20 1.01
CA LYS A 15 -32.35 -24.94 1.78
C LYS A 15 -32.15 -23.97 2.96
N SER A 16 -30.91 -23.85 3.46
CA SER A 16 -30.55 -22.94 4.55
C SER A 16 -29.04 -22.72 4.62
N MET A 17 -28.61 -21.63 5.28
CA MET A 17 -27.19 -21.38 5.59
C MET A 17 -26.54 -22.52 6.37
N ALA A 18 -27.25 -23.14 7.30
CA ALA A 18 -26.72 -24.27 8.07
C ALA A 18 -26.52 -25.53 7.22
N ALA A 19 -27.31 -25.72 6.16
CA ALA A 19 -27.10 -26.79 5.19
C ALA A 19 -25.85 -26.52 4.33
N ALA A 20 -25.70 -25.30 3.81
CA ALA A 20 -24.51 -24.88 3.07
C ALA A 20 -23.23 -25.01 3.92
N ALA A 21 -23.28 -24.57 5.18
CA ALA A 21 -22.15 -24.64 6.11
C ALA A 21 -21.69 -26.09 6.32
N ARG A 22 -22.63 -27.01 6.57
CA ARG A 22 -22.33 -28.44 6.75
C ARG A 22 -21.75 -29.07 5.50
N ALA A 23 -22.30 -28.79 4.32
CA ALA A 23 -21.81 -29.32 3.04
C ALA A 23 -20.35 -28.93 2.76
N HIS A 24 -19.91 -27.76 3.24
CA HIS A 24 -18.55 -27.25 3.01
C HIS A 24 -17.62 -27.33 4.23
N GLY A 25 -18.03 -27.99 5.32
CA GLY A 25 -17.22 -28.09 6.55
C GLY A 25 -16.96 -26.76 7.25
N LEU A 26 -17.90 -25.82 7.15
CA LEU A 26 -17.81 -24.47 7.73
C LEU A 26 -18.73 -24.35 8.95
N LYS A 27 -18.41 -23.41 9.85
CA LYS A 27 -19.34 -23.02 10.91
C LYS A 27 -20.45 -22.13 10.32
N PRO A 28 -21.74 -22.31 10.65
CA PRO A 28 -22.83 -21.48 10.15
C PRO A 28 -22.62 -19.98 10.40
N ASN A 29 -22.04 -19.62 11.55
CA ASN A 29 -21.73 -18.23 11.89
C ASN A 29 -20.71 -17.59 10.91
N THR A 30 -19.79 -18.38 10.35
CA THR A 30 -18.83 -17.90 9.35
C THR A 30 -19.53 -17.48 8.06
N LEU A 31 -20.50 -18.27 7.58
CA LEU A 31 -21.30 -17.89 6.41
C LEU A 31 -22.20 -16.69 6.70
N TYR A 32 -22.77 -16.61 7.92
CA TYR A 32 -23.60 -15.49 8.31
C TYR A 32 -22.82 -14.15 8.30
N LYS A 33 -21.65 -14.12 8.94
CA LYS A 33 -20.76 -12.95 8.92
C LYS A 33 -20.35 -12.57 7.50
N ALA A 34 -19.96 -13.55 6.69
CA ALA A 34 -19.59 -13.28 5.31
C ALA A 34 -20.76 -12.80 4.44
N LYS A 35 -21.99 -13.24 4.71
CA LYS A 35 -23.20 -12.73 4.06
C LYS A 35 -23.43 -11.27 4.41
N LEU A 36 -23.31 -10.91 5.68
CA LEU A 36 -23.41 -9.52 6.15
C LEU A 36 -22.33 -8.62 5.54
N GLU A 37 -21.12 -9.14 5.38
CA GLU A 37 -19.98 -8.41 4.80
C GLU A 37 -19.96 -8.41 3.26
N GLY A 38 -20.88 -9.12 2.59
CA GLY A 38 -20.85 -9.29 1.13
C GLY A 38 -19.64 -10.08 0.60
N ARG A 39 -19.02 -10.92 1.43
CA ARG A 39 -17.82 -11.72 1.10
C ARG A 39 -18.09 -13.22 1.03
N LEU A 40 -19.32 -13.61 0.69
CA LEU A 40 -19.74 -15.02 0.67
C LEU A 40 -18.77 -15.88 -0.17
N ASP A 41 -18.35 -15.38 -1.33
CA ASP A 41 -17.45 -16.09 -2.26
C ASP A 41 -16.01 -16.28 -1.76
N GLN A 42 -15.64 -15.59 -0.67
CA GLN A 42 -14.30 -15.67 -0.07
C GLN A 42 -14.22 -16.68 1.08
N VAL A 43 -15.35 -17.15 1.61
CA VAL A 43 -15.38 -18.07 2.75
C VAL A 43 -14.81 -19.42 2.36
N GLY A 44 -14.05 -20.04 3.28
CA GLY A 44 -13.49 -21.38 3.09
C GLY A 44 -12.35 -21.42 2.08
N ARG A 45 -11.81 -20.26 1.64
CA ARG A 45 -10.51 -20.23 0.98
C ARG A 45 -9.45 -20.55 2.04
N LYS A 46 -8.69 -21.63 1.83
CA LYS A 46 -7.53 -21.94 2.69
C LYS A 46 -6.62 -20.71 2.69
N ARG A 47 -6.08 -20.34 3.86
CA ARG A 47 -5.02 -19.32 3.93
C ARG A 47 -3.90 -19.76 2.97
N ARG A 48 -3.44 -18.85 2.12
CA ARG A 48 -2.39 -19.15 1.13
C ARG A 48 -1.10 -19.52 1.86
N GLY A 49 -0.69 -20.79 1.68
CA GLY A 49 0.65 -21.33 1.86
C GLY A 49 1.20 -21.32 3.29
N ASN A 50 1.90 -22.39 3.65
CA ASN A 50 2.86 -22.33 4.74
C ASN A 50 4.00 -21.37 4.35
N PRO A 51 4.65 -20.72 5.33
CA PRO A 51 5.87 -19.99 5.06
C PRO A 51 6.88 -20.90 4.35
N THR A 52 7.25 -20.53 3.13
CA THR A 52 8.29 -21.21 2.36
C THR A 52 9.65 -20.78 2.90
N ARG A 53 10.45 -21.75 3.37
CA ARG A 53 11.88 -21.54 3.66
C ARG A 53 12.61 -21.25 2.36
N VAL A 54 13.51 -20.28 2.38
CA VAL A 54 14.22 -19.83 1.18
C VAL A 54 15.70 -19.66 1.47
N ARG A 55 16.55 -20.11 0.55
CA ARG A 55 18.00 -19.94 0.62
C ARG A 55 18.41 -18.91 -0.41
N LEU A 56 19.08 -17.85 0.02
CA LEU A 56 19.55 -16.76 -0.86
C LEU A 56 20.97 -16.34 -0.48
N ASN A 57 21.86 -16.24 -1.46
CA ASN A 57 23.28 -15.93 -1.26
C ASN A 57 23.94 -16.83 -0.19
N GLY A 58 23.55 -18.10 -0.14
CA GLY A 58 24.04 -19.07 0.85
C GLY A 58 23.39 -18.98 2.25
N ILE A 59 22.54 -17.99 2.52
CA ILE A 59 21.86 -17.78 3.81
C ILE A 59 20.45 -18.38 3.76
N ASP A 60 20.08 -19.15 4.79
CA ASP A 60 18.74 -19.73 4.94
C ASP A 60 17.82 -18.81 5.75
N PHE A 61 16.63 -18.53 5.20
CA PHE A 61 15.59 -17.72 5.83
C PHE A 61 14.33 -18.56 6.07
N ALA A 62 13.63 -18.31 7.18
CA ALA A 62 12.41 -19.05 7.50
C ALA A 62 11.25 -18.68 6.56
N THR A 63 11.21 -17.43 6.09
CA THR A 63 10.18 -16.91 5.19
C THR A 63 10.72 -15.95 4.14
N ILE A 64 10.02 -15.81 3.01
CA ILE A 64 10.31 -14.78 1.99
C ILE A 64 10.31 -13.35 2.58
N ASN A 65 9.42 -13.07 3.54
CA ASN A 65 9.33 -11.73 4.15
C ASN A 65 10.57 -11.41 5.00
N GLU A 66 11.16 -12.41 5.64
CA GLU A 66 12.38 -12.25 6.44
C GLU A 66 13.58 -11.93 5.54
N ALA A 67 13.76 -12.70 4.46
CA ALA A 67 14.75 -12.40 3.43
C ALA A 67 14.55 -10.98 2.85
N ALA A 68 13.32 -10.60 2.55
CA ALA A 68 13.00 -9.28 2.02
C ALA A 68 13.39 -8.14 2.99
N ARG A 69 13.18 -8.33 4.30
CA ARG A 69 13.62 -7.39 5.33
C ARG A 69 15.14 -7.31 5.42
N TYR A 70 15.81 -8.46 5.39
CA TYR A 70 17.27 -8.53 5.42
C TYR A 70 17.91 -7.75 4.27
N PHE A 71 17.41 -7.93 3.04
CA PHE A 71 17.91 -7.21 1.86
C PHE A 71 17.32 -5.81 1.68
N GLY A 72 16.37 -5.38 2.52
CA GLY A 72 15.73 -4.06 2.42
C GLY A 72 14.87 -3.88 1.16
N VAL A 73 14.33 -4.96 0.60
CA VAL A 73 13.52 -4.96 -0.64
C VAL A 73 12.09 -5.42 -0.40
N HIS A 74 11.21 -5.20 -1.38
CA HIS A 74 9.86 -5.75 -1.32
C HIS A 74 9.85 -7.25 -1.60
N ARG A 75 8.96 -8.01 -0.91
CA ARG A 75 8.87 -9.48 -1.04
C ARG A 75 8.74 -9.99 -2.48
N THR A 76 8.09 -9.21 -3.35
CA THR A 76 7.89 -9.59 -4.77
C THR A 76 9.19 -9.64 -5.55
N ALA A 77 10.21 -8.88 -5.17
CA ALA A 77 11.54 -8.95 -5.80
C ALA A 77 12.16 -10.33 -5.53
N ILE A 78 12.13 -10.76 -4.26
CA ILE A 78 12.60 -12.08 -3.84
C ILE A 78 11.79 -13.19 -4.54
N THR A 79 10.47 -13.11 -4.54
CA THR A 79 9.61 -14.09 -5.24
C THR A 79 9.93 -14.17 -6.74
N ARG A 80 10.22 -13.06 -7.41
CA ARG A 80 10.61 -13.07 -8.83
C ARG A 80 11.94 -13.78 -9.07
N VAL A 81 12.91 -13.64 -8.17
CA VAL A 81 14.21 -14.31 -8.27
C VAL A 81 14.04 -15.82 -8.03
N LEU A 82 13.30 -16.20 -6.99
CA LEU A 82 12.99 -17.61 -6.71
C LEU A 82 12.17 -18.27 -7.83
N ASN A 83 11.20 -17.56 -8.43
CA ASN A 83 10.43 -18.06 -9.57
C ASN A 83 11.29 -18.26 -10.83
N LYS A 84 12.46 -17.60 -10.92
CA LYS A 84 13.45 -17.83 -11.98
C LYS A 84 14.40 -18.98 -11.64
N GLY A 85 14.26 -19.62 -10.47
CA GLY A 85 15.18 -20.65 -9.99
C GLY A 85 16.55 -20.11 -9.57
N LEU A 86 16.67 -18.80 -9.34
CA LEU A 86 17.92 -18.18 -8.90
C LEU A 86 18.00 -18.20 -7.37
N ASP A 87 19.17 -18.59 -6.88
CA ASP A 87 19.58 -18.60 -5.47
C ASP A 87 20.40 -17.37 -5.09
N THR A 88 20.86 -16.60 -6.08
CA THR A 88 21.59 -15.36 -5.89
C THR A 88 20.67 -14.14 -6.02
N PHE A 89 20.70 -13.27 -5.02
CA PHE A 89 19.97 -12.02 -4.98
C PHE A 89 20.91 -10.85 -4.71
N THR A 90 21.17 -10.05 -5.74
CA THR A 90 21.85 -8.76 -5.60
C THR A 90 20.81 -7.66 -5.74
N PRO A 91 20.56 -6.84 -4.70
CA PRO A 91 19.66 -5.71 -4.83
C PRO A 91 20.26 -4.74 -5.84
N LYS A 92 19.68 -4.68 -7.05
CA LYS A 92 20.05 -3.64 -8.01
C LYS A 92 19.48 -2.32 -7.49
N GLY A 93 20.37 -1.47 -6.97
CA GLY A 93 20.07 -0.06 -6.82
C GLY A 93 19.62 0.47 -8.18
N ILE A 94 18.47 1.14 -8.23
CA ILE A 94 18.13 1.94 -9.40
C ILE A 94 18.96 3.20 -9.24
N ALA A 95 19.96 3.38 -10.10
CA ALA A 95 20.70 4.63 -10.17
C ALA A 95 19.70 5.76 -10.46
N VAL A 96 19.79 6.84 -9.68
CA VAL A 96 18.92 8.00 -9.81
C VAL A 96 19.78 9.20 -10.12
N LYS A 97 19.44 9.89 -11.20
CA LYS A 97 20.00 11.20 -11.52
C LYS A 97 19.01 12.27 -11.09
N VAL A 98 19.48 13.22 -10.30
CA VAL A 98 18.66 14.32 -9.78
C VAL A 98 19.43 15.61 -10.06
N GLY A 99 19.01 16.33 -11.11
CA GLY A 99 19.76 17.46 -11.65
C GLY A 99 21.14 17.05 -12.16
N ARG A 100 22.20 17.55 -11.50
CA ARG A 100 23.61 17.24 -11.84
C ARG A 100 24.23 16.15 -10.97
N LEU A 101 23.51 15.67 -9.97
CA LEU A 101 23.99 14.63 -9.05
C LEU A 101 23.51 13.25 -9.50
N GLU A 102 24.38 12.25 -9.39
CA GLU A 102 24.08 10.86 -9.67
C GLU A 102 24.25 10.05 -8.39
N PHE A 103 23.26 9.21 -8.08
CA PHE A 103 23.23 8.37 -6.89
C PHE A 103 23.05 6.91 -7.28
N ASP A 104 23.76 6.00 -6.62
CA ASP A 104 23.64 4.55 -6.87
C ASP A 104 22.28 3.96 -6.46
N SER A 105 21.55 4.67 -5.59
CA SER A 105 20.23 4.25 -5.13
C SER A 105 19.33 5.41 -4.73
N ILE A 106 18.02 5.17 -4.84
CA ILE A 106 16.96 6.05 -4.31
C ILE A 106 17.16 6.33 -2.81
N LYS A 107 17.69 5.36 -2.05
CA LYS A 107 17.95 5.52 -0.62
C LYS A 107 19.04 6.57 -0.38
N ALA A 108 20.17 6.44 -1.06
CA ALA A 108 21.28 7.42 -0.96
C ALA A 108 20.83 8.82 -1.36
N CYS A 109 20.03 8.93 -2.43
CA CYS A 109 19.44 10.20 -2.84
C CYS A 109 18.50 10.78 -1.76
N ALA A 110 17.60 9.96 -1.21
CA ALA A 110 16.66 10.39 -0.16
C ALA A 110 17.37 10.89 1.12
N GLU A 111 18.44 10.18 1.52
CA GLU A 111 19.27 10.58 2.67
C GLU A 111 20.04 11.87 2.40
N HIS A 112 20.57 12.05 1.18
CA HIS A 112 21.30 13.27 0.81
C HIS A 112 20.44 14.53 0.87
N PHE A 113 19.19 14.45 0.38
CA PHE A 113 18.26 15.59 0.40
C PHE A 113 17.43 15.71 1.68
N GLY A 114 17.55 14.75 2.61
CA GLY A 114 16.75 14.72 3.84
C GLY A 114 15.24 14.55 3.58
N VAL A 115 14.86 13.91 2.47
CA VAL A 115 13.46 13.72 2.07
C VAL A 115 13.06 12.23 2.13
N SER A 116 11.75 11.96 2.15
CA SER A 116 11.28 10.58 2.08
C SER A 116 11.57 9.95 0.70
N ARG A 117 11.85 8.64 0.66
CA ARG A 117 12.01 7.88 -0.59
C ARG A 117 10.84 8.05 -1.57
N HIS A 118 9.63 8.27 -1.05
CA HIS A 118 8.43 8.47 -1.87
C HIS A 118 8.43 9.80 -2.64
N VAL A 119 9.08 10.84 -2.10
CA VAL A 119 9.29 12.11 -2.82
C VAL A 119 10.22 11.90 -4.01
N ILE A 120 11.33 11.18 -3.82
CA ILE A 120 12.28 10.82 -4.90
C ILE A 120 11.59 10.01 -6.01
N TYR A 121 10.65 9.11 -5.67
CA TYR A 121 9.89 8.37 -6.69
C TYR A 121 9.07 9.28 -7.61
N ARG A 122 8.44 10.34 -7.08
CA ARG A 122 7.67 11.29 -7.91
C ARG A 122 8.57 12.16 -8.78
N LEU A 123 9.74 12.52 -8.28
CA LEU A 123 10.68 13.41 -8.97
C LEU A 123 11.30 12.76 -10.21
N ARG A 124 11.44 11.44 -10.19
CA ARG A 124 11.88 10.68 -11.36
C ARG A 124 10.97 10.88 -12.57
N GLU A 125 9.71 11.28 -12.37
CA GLU A 125 8.76 11.53 -13.46
C GLU A 125 8.77 12.98 -13.94
N THR A 126 9.25 13.93 -13.12
CA THR A 126 9.07 15.37 -13.40
C THR A 126 10.35 16.12 -13.76
N ASP A 127 11.54 15.53 -13.63
CA ASP A 127 12.88 16.17 -13.83
C ASP A 127 13.08 17.52 -13.09
N ASN A 128 12.12 17.94 -12.26
CA ASN A 128 12.05 19.29 -11.75
C ASN A 128 12.50 19.32 -10.29
N LEU A 129 13.77 19.68 -10.10
CA LEU A 129 14.44 19.79 -8.80
C LEU A 129 13.72 20.75 -7.85
N ASP A 130 13.05 21.78 -8.37
CA ASP A 130 12.35 22.78 -7.56
C ASP A 130 11.20 22.17 -6.75
N SER A 131 10.68 21.01 -7.17
CA SER A 131 9.66 20.28 -6.42
C SER A 131 10.20 19.45 -5.24
N LEU A 132 11.52 19.39 -5.03
CA LEU A 132 12.15 18.82 -3.82
C LEU A 132 12.09 19.73 -2.62
N LEU A 133 11.98 21.04 -2.85
CA LEU A 133 11.85 21.96 -1.73
C LEU A 133 10.52 21.61 -1.03
N PRO A 134 10.54 21.35 0.29
CA PRO A 134 9.30 21.11 1.01
C PRO A 134 8.36 22.26 0.66
N PRO A 135 7.08 22.00 0.35
CA PRO A 135 6.14 23.08 0.10
C PRO A 135 6.28 24.04 1.28
N GLU A 136 6.56 25.32 1.00
CA GLU A 136 6.76 26.29 2.07
C GLU A 136 5.62 26.09 3.06
N LYS A 137 5.95 25.92 4.36
CA LYS A 137 4.94 25.70 5.40
C LYS A 137 3.82 26.71 5.16
N PRO A 138 2.54 26.25 5.12
CA PRO A 138 1.45 27.14 4.76
C PRO A 138 1.52 28.37 5.66
N ARG A 139 1.67 29.54 5.03
CA ARG A 139 1.84 30.78 5.76
C ARG A 139 0.52 31.05 6.52
N PRO A 140 0.56 31.63 7.74
CA PRO A 140 -0.67 32.00 8.42
C PRO A 140 -1.36 33.14 7.66
N CYS A 141 -2.67 33.03 7.50
CA CYS A 141 -3.52 34.09 6.98
C CYS A 141 -3.36 35.34 7.85
N MET A 142 -3.11 36.51 7.24
CA MET A 142 -2.87 37.75 7.99
C MET A 142 -4.07 38.17 8.86
N ASN A 143 -5.29 37.81 8.47
CA ASN A 143 -6.50 38.22 9.21
C ASN A 143 -6.96 37.21 10.28
N CYS A 144 -6.63 35.92 10.13
CA CYS A 144 -7.21 34.90 11.02
C CYS A 144 -6.23 33.81 11.46
N GLY A 145 -4.96 33.89 11.08
CA GLY A 145 -3.91 32.92 11.43
C GLY A 145 -4.06 31.54 10.80
N LYS A 146 -5.14 31.26 10.06
CA LYS A 146 -5.35 29.94 9.43
C LYS A 146 -4.33 29.68 8.32
N PRO A 147 -3.84 28.45 8.15
CA PRO A 147 -2.90 28.11 7.09
C PRO A 147 -3.50 28.38 5.71
N VAL A 148 -2.75 29.06 4.84
CA VAL A 148 -3.11 29.28 3.43
C VAL A 148 -2.13 28.59 2.49
N ASN A 149 -2.66 27.95 1.45
CA ASN A 149 -1.86 27.37 0.36
C ASN A 149 -1.43 28.50 -0.59
N GLN A 150 -0.24 28.34 -1.17
CA GLN A 150 0.55 29.39 -1.82
C GLN A 150 -0.22 30.22 -2.87
N GLY A 151 0.13 31.51 -2.94
CA GLY A 151 -0.39 32.50 -3.91
C GLY A 151 -1.23 33.61 -3.31
N THR A 152 -1.63 33.52 -2.03
CA THR A 152 -2.52 34.49 -1.37
C THR A 152 -2.12 34.71 0.09
N HIS A 153 -2.24 35.94 0.60
CA HIS A 153 -2.06 36.26 2.04
C HIS A 153 -3.35 36.08 2.86
N LEU A 154 -4.46 35.77 2.19
CA LEU A 154 -5.80 35.63 2.76
C LEU A 154 -6.35 34.24 2.44
N CYS A 155 -6.96 33.61 3.44
CA CYS A 155 -7.74 32.39 3.23
C CYS A 155 -9.04 32.72 2.48
N ASP A 156 -9.66 31.73 1.84
CA ASP A 156 -10.87 31.93 1.02
C ASP A 156 -11.99 32.66 1.77
N ARG A 157 -12.14 32.40 3.07
CA ARG A 157 -13.10 33.11 3.92
C ARG A 157 -12.81 34.60 4.01
N CYS A 158 -11.57 34.98 4.33
CA CYS A 158 -11.18 36.39 4.44
C CYS A 158 -11.20 37.08 3.07
N ARG A 159 -10.86 36.36 2.00
CA ARG A 159 -10.93 36.87 0.63
C ARG A 159 -12.36 37.23 0.23
N ARG A 160 -13.34 36.35 0.50
CA ARG A 160 -14.76 36.62 0.21
C ARG A 160 -15.28 37.84 0.97
N GLN A 161 -14.88 37.98 2.25
CA GLN A 161 -15.21 39.15 3.06
C GLN A 161 -14.63 40.45 2.50
N SER A 162 -13.39 40.42 2.00
CA SER A 162 -12.75 41.61 1.41
C SER A 162 -13.30 41.99 0.02
N SER A 163 -13.86 41.03 -0.72
CA SER A 163 -14.34 41.29 -2.09
C SER A 163 -15.73 41.93 -2.17
N GLY A 164 -16.44 42.14 -1.05
CA GLY A 164 -17.77 42.76 -1.04
C GLY A 164 -18.87 41.98 -1.80
N LEU A 165 -18.55 40.80 -2.34
CA LEU A 165 -19.48 39.87 -2.96
C LEU A 165 -20.33 39.22 -1.85
N SER A 166 -21.44 39.87 -1.52
CA SER A 166 -22.51 39.31 -0.69
C SER A 166 -23.58 38.71 -1.60
#